data_AF-A0A3B9U931-F1
#
_entry.id   AF-A0A3B9U931-F1
#
_cell.length_a   1.000
_cell.length_b   1.000
_cell.length_c   1.000
_cell.angle_alpha   90.00
_cell.angle_beta   90.00
_cell.angle_gamma   90.00
#
_symmetry.space_group_name_H-M   'P 1'
#
loop_
_entity.id
_entity.type
_entity.pdbx_description
1 polymer ?
#
loop_
_entity_poly.entity_id
_entity_poly.type
_entity_poly.pdbx_seq_one_letter_code
_entity_poly.pdbx_strand_id
1 'polypeptide(L)'
;MSNICKTVSLRTRKIKDGRMLSYYLDYYPGYRDESTMKVIRHESLGIYIYAKPKNQMEQKYNLNLTARAEAIRCRRFEAIVNERYDFFDKEKMKGDFLAYFKRLADKKNSKWQHVYMHFRTFTQGKCTFGEINVDLCNRFREYLLTAPQGLHKNRKLH
;
A
#
# COMPACT_ATOMS: atom_id res chain seq x y z
N MET A 1 11.88 18.00 -0.06
CA MET A 1 10.68 17.92 -0.93
C MET A 1 10.54 16.48 -1.36
N SER A 2 9.46 15.80 -0.99
CA SER A 2 9.17 14.43 -1.46
C SER A 2 9.08 14.45 -2.98
N ASN A 3 9.82 13.55 -3.65
CA ASN A 3 9.71 13.37 -5.10
C ASN A 3 8.39 12.67 -5.41
N ILE A 4 7.30 13.44 -5.34
CA ILE A 4 5.96 12.98 -5.67
C ILE A 4 5.90 12.82 -7.19
N CYS A 5 5.62 11.60 -7.65
CA CYS A 5 5.45 11.34 -9.07
C CYS A 5 4.30 12.20 -9.62
N LYS A 6 4.49 12.77 -10.81
CA LYS A 6 3.51 13.67 -11.41
C LYS A 6 2.63 12.98 -12.44
N THR A 7 3.18 12.04 -13.19
CA THR A 7 2.54 11.39 -14.34
C THR A 7 2.82 9.89 -14.36
N VAL A 8 1.81 9.09 -14.71
CA VAL A 8 1.94 7.65 -14.98
C VAL A 8 1.51 7.36 -16.40
N SER A 9 2.45 6.92 -17.22
CA SER A 9 2.20 6.56 -18.62
C SER A 9 2.30 5.05 -18.79
N LEU A 10 1.36 4.47 -19.51
CA LEU A 10 1.45 3.07 -19.94
C LEU A 10 2.30 3.00 -21.21
N ARG A 11 3.38 2.20 -21.16
CA ARG A 11 4.30 2.01 -22.28
C ARG A 11 4.52 0.54 -22.55
N THR A 12 5.03 0.24 -23.74
CA THR A 12 5.41 -1.11 -24.16
C THR A 12 6.89 -1.20 -24.48
N ARG A 13 7.52 -2.33 -24.15
CA ARG A 13 8.86 -2.68 -24.62
C ARG A 13 8.83 -4.02 -25.36
N LYS A 14 9.69 -4.18 -26.36
CA LYS A 14 9.83 -5.44 -27.10
C LYS A 14 10.45 -6.51 -26.20
N ILE A 15 9.92 -7.72 -26.29
CA ILE A 15 10.46 -8.93 -25.64
C ILE A 15 10.36 -10.11 -26.61
N LYS A 16 11.02 -11.24 -26.29
CA LYS A 16 11.03 -12.46 -27.12
C LYS A 16 11.35 -12.14 -28.59
N ASP A 17 12.51 -11.51 -28.81
CA ASP A 17 13.01 -11.06 -30.11
C ASP A 17 12.03 -10.15 -30.89
N GLY A 18 11.23 -9.38 -30.15
CA GLY A 18 10.25 -8.47 -30.73
C GLY A 18 8.95 -9.12 -31.21
N ARG A 19 8.74 -10.42 -30.94
CA ARG A 19 7.47 -11.11 -31.22
C ARG A 19 6.36 -10.67 -30.29
N MET A 20 6.71 -10.32 -29.04
CA MET A 20 5.76 -9.84 -28.04
C MET A 20 6.16 -8.47 -27.51
N LEU A 21 5.18 -7.73 -27.00
CA LEU A 21 5.37 -6.49 -26.26
C LEU A 21 5.00 -6.72 -24.80
N SER A 22 5.79 -6.17 -23.88
CA SER A 22 5.51 -6.17 -22.46
C SER A 22 5.07 -4.77 -22.02
N TYR A 23 3.93 -4.69 -21.36
CA TYR A 23 3.45 -3.45 -20.74
C TYR A 23 4.20 -3.14 -19.45
N TYR A 24 4.52 -1.86 -19.27
CA TYR A 24 5.10 -1.31 -18.06
C TYR A 24 4.58 0.12 -17.83
N LEU A 25 4.60 0.55 -16.58
CA LEU A 25 4.30 1.92 -16.20
C LEU A 25 5.59 2.74 -16.16
N ASP A 26 5.55 3.95 -16.69
CA ASP A 26 6.61 4.94 -16.66
C ASP A 26 6.19 6.13 -15.80
N TYR A 27 6.94 6.37 -14.72
CA TYR A 27 6.64 7.36 -13.69
C TYR A 27 7.52 8.59 -13.83
N TYR A 28 6.97 9.78 -14.14
CA TYR A 28 7.75 11.04 -14.23
C TYR A 28 7.29 12.13 -13.24
N PRO A 29 8.20 12.71 -12.42
CA PRO A 29 9.50 12.14 -12.05
C PRO A 29 9.33 10.76 -11.38
N GLY A 30 10.41 9.99 -11.27
CA GLY A 30 10.36 8.72 -10.52
C GLY A 30 10.00 8.99 -9.05
N TYR A 31 9.27 8.08 -8.42
CA TYR A 31 8.93 8.19 -6.99
C TYR A 31 9.91 7.38 -6.14
N ARG A 32 10.06 7.76 -4.87
CA ARG A 32 10.86 6.99 -3.91
C ARG A 32 9.97 5.97 -3.23
N ASP A 33 10.29 4.69 -3.38
CA ASP A 33 9.62 3.62 -2.65
C ASP A 33 10.03 3.68 -1.18
N GLU A 34 9.08 3.85 -0.27
CA GLU A 34 9.37 4.03 1.17
C GLU A 34 9.95 2.77 1.82
N SER A 35 9.66 1.58 1.26
CA SER A 35 10.09 0.31 1.84
C SER A 35 11.54 -0.04 1.50
N THR A 36 11.98 0.28 0.28
CA THR A 36 13.31 -0.02 -0.25
C THR A 36 14.20 1.20 -0.33
N MET A 37 13.64 2.40 -0.15
CA MET A 37 14.28 3.71 -0.31
C MET A 37 14.82 4.00 -1.72
N LYS A 38 14.51 3.15 -2.70
CA LYS A 38 14.95 3.27 -4.10
C LYS A 38 14.01 4.16 -4.89
N VAL A 39 14.57 4.89 -5.86
CA VAL A 39 13.75 5.64 -6.83
C VAL A 39 13.27 4.67 -7.91
N ILE A 40 11.96 4.50 -8.01
CA ILE A 40 11.31 3.67 -9.02
C ILE A 40 10.87 4.56 -10.18
N ARG A 41 11.37 4.22 -11.37
CA ARG A 41 11.02 4.88 -12.63
C ARG A 41 10.06 4.03 -13.47
N HIS A 42 10.25 2.71 -13.45
CA HIS A 42 9.52 1.78 -14.28
C HIS A 42 8.98 0.61 -13.46
N GLU A 43 7.70 0.28 -13.62
CA GLU A 43 7.06 -0.90 -13.01
C GLU A 43 6.57 -1.82 -14.13
N SER A 44 7.09 -3.05 -14.18
CA SER A 44 6.64 -4.03 -15.18
C SER A 44 5.31 -4.64 -14.75
N LEU A 45 4.33 -4.68 -15.65
CA LEU A 45 2.99 -5.19 -15.31
C LEU A 45 2.85 -6.72 -15.46
N GLY A 46 3.82 -7.38 -16.09
CA GLY A 46 3.70 -8.81 -16.44
C GLY A 46 2.62 -9.11 -17.48
N ILE A 47 2.10 -8.08 -18.15
CA ILE A 47 1.10 -8.19 -19.23
C ILE A 47 1.85 -8.17 -20.56
N TYR A 48 1.60 -9.18 -21.39
CA TYR A 48 2.26 -9.36 -22.67
C TYR A 48 1.24 -9.44 -23.80
N ILE A 49 1.50 -8.76 -24.90
CA ILE A 49 0.65 -8.77 -26.10
C ILE A 49 1.48 -9.14 -27.33
N TYR A 50 0.82 -9.61 -28.40
CA TYR A 50 1.50 -9.87 -29.67
C TYR A 50 1.94 -8.54 -30.30
N ALA A 51 3.20 -8.44 -30.73
CA ALA A 51 3.69 -7.23 -31.40
C ALA A 51 3.07 -7.03 -32.79
N LYS A 52 2.72 -8.13 -33.46
CA LYS A 52 2.06 -8.16 -34.77
C LYS A 52 0.98 -9.26 -34.76
N PRO A 53 -0.24 -8.98 -34.24
CA PRO A 53 -1.31 -9.97 -34.19
C PRO A 53 -1.75 -10.36 -35.61
N LYS A 54 -1.83 -11.66 -35.90
CA LYS A 54 -2.06 -12.19 -37.25
C LYS A 54 -3.50 -12.56 -37.54
N ASN A 55 -4.27 -12.89 -36.50
CA ASN A 55 -5.65 -13.35 -36.63
C ASN A 55 -6.58 -12.61 -35.64
N GLN A 56 -7.89 -12.76 -35.81
CA GLN A 56 -8.88 -12.10 -34.95
C GLN A 56 -8.75 -12.50 -33.48
N MET A 57 -8.35 -13.74 -33.19
CA MET A 57 -8.15 -14.21 -31.82
C MET A 57 -6.99 -13.47 -31.13
N GLU A 58 -5.85 -13.30 -31.81
CA GLU A 58 -4.71 -12.52 -31.31
C GLU A 58 -5.04 -11.03 -31.16
N GLN A 59 -5.84 -10.46 -32.06
CA GLN A 59 -6.32 -9.08 -31.94
C GLN A 59 -7.22 -8.91 -30.72
N LYS A 60 -8.18 -9.83 -30.50
CA LYS A 60 -9.06 -9.83 -29.33
C LYS A 60 -8.27 -10.04 -28.03
N TYR A 61 -7.25 -10.89 -28.05
CA TYR A 61 -6.32 -11.08 -26.93
C TYR A 61 -5.61 -9.78 -26.57
N ASN A 62 -5.00 -9.11 -27.57
CA ASN A 62 -4.35 -7.82 -27.38
C ASN A 62 -5.31 -6.79 -26.80
N LEU A 63 -6.51 -6.65 -27.38
CA LEU A 63 -7.53 -5.69 -26.91
C LEU A 63 -7.88 -5.91 -25.43
N ASN A 64 -8.12 -7.15 -25.01
CA ASN A 64 -8.45 -7.48 -23.63
C ASN A 64 -7.32 -7.11 -22.66
N LEU A 65 -6.08 -7.47 -23.02
CA LEU A 65 -4.93 -7.21 -22.16
C LEU A 65 -4.52 -5.75 -22.13
N THR A 66 -4.66 -5.02 -23.23
CA THR A 66 -4.49 -3.56 -23.28
C THR A 66 -5.49 -2.89 -22.34
N ALA A 67 -6.76 -3.28 -22.36
CA ALA A 67 -7.78 -2.74 -21.44
C ALA A 67 -7.43 -3.00 -19.97
N ARG A 68 -6.93 -4.20 -19.64
CA ARG A 68 -6.46 -4.53 -18.27
C ARG A 68 -5.26 -3.68 -17.86
N ALA A 69 -4.29 -3.50 -18.76
CA ALA A 69 -3.10 -2.69 -18.50
C ALA A 69 -3.46 -1.21 -18.28
N GLU A 70 -4.42 -0.70 -19.05
CA GLU A 70 -4.93 0.66 -18.91
C GLU A 70 -5.68 0.85 -17.58
N ALA A 71 -6.49 -0.12 -17.16
CA ALA A 71 -7.14 -0.09 -15.86
C ALA A 71 -6.14 -0.02 -14.70
N ILE A 72 -5.00 -0.73 -14.81
CA ILE A 72 -3.92 -0.64 -13.80
C ILE A 72 -3.27 0.75 -13.80
N ARG A 73 -3.01 1.33 -14.99
CA ARG A 73 -2.49 2.70 -15.12
C ARG A 73 -3.43 3.72 -14.48
N CYS A 74 -4.74 3.62 -14.73
CA CYS A 74 -5.75 4.49 -14.14
C CYS A 74 -5.74 4.42 -12.61
N ARG A 75 -5.78 3.22 -12.02
CA ARG A 75 -5.72 3.05 -10.55
C ARG A 75 -4.44 3.64 -9.95
N ARG A 76 -3.30 3.49 -10.63
CA ARG A 76 -2.03 4.10 -10.19
C ARG A 76 -2.05 5.61 -10.27
N PHE A 77 -2.64 6.16 -11.33
CA PHE A 77 -2.80 7.61 -11.48
C PHE A 77 -3.73 8.17 -10.40
N GLU A 78 -4.87 7.53 -10.12
CA GLU A 78 -5.78 7.88 -9.03
C GLU A 78 -5.07 7.90 -7.68
N ALA A 79 -4.27 6.87 -7.37
CA ALA A 79 -3.50 6.83 -6.13
C ALA A 79 -2.53 8.02 -5.98
N ILE A 80 -1.84 8.41 -7.06
CA ILE A 80 -0.94 9.56 -7.08
C ILE A 80 -1.69 10.88 -6.92
N VAL A 81 -2.85 11.02 -7.57
CA VAL A 81 -3.71 12.19 -7.42
C VAL A 81 -4.21 12.30 -5.99
N ASN A 82 -4.68 11.20 -5.40
CA ASN A 82 -5.12 11.16 -4.02
C ASN A 82 -4.01 11.56 -3.05
N GLU A 83 -2.82 10.99 -3.19
CA GLU A 83 -1.65 11.34 -2.36
C GLU A 83 -1.24 12.82 -2.53
N ARG A 84 -1.29 13.37 -3.75
CA ARG A 84 -0.95 14.77 -4.01
C ARG A 84 -1.88 15.74 -3.31
N TYR A 85 -3.18 15.44 -3.27
CA TYR A 85 -4.20 16.31 -2.69
C TYR A 85 -4.56 15.93 -1.26
N ASP A 86 -3.77 15.05 -0.63
CA ASP A 86 -4.02 14.50 0.71
C ASP A 86 -5.46 13.95 0.86
N PHE A 87 -6.05 13.50 -0.24
CA PHE A 87 -7.29 12.75 -0.18
C PHE A 87 -6.97 11.41 0.46
N PHE A 88 -7.49 11.19 1.67
CA PHE A 88 -7.42 9.89 2.31
C PHE A 88 -7.97 8.84 1.35
N ASP A 89 -7.09 7.97 0.88
CA ASP A 89 -7.48 6.80 0.10
C ASP A 89 -8.41 5.96 0.98
N LYS A 90 -9.71 6.04 0.69
CA LYS A 90 -10.77 5.39 1.47
C LYS A 90 -10.56 3.88 1.56
N GLU A 91 -9.85 3.29 0.61
CA GLU A 91 -9.47 1.87 0.67
C GLU A 91 -8.32 1.62 1.65
N LYS A 92 -7.33 2.52 1.74
CA LYS A 92 -6.28 2.43 2.77
C LYS A 92 -6.87 2.58 4.18
N MET A 93 -7.91 3.40 4.35
CA MET A 93 -8.60 3.55 5.65
C MET A 93 -9.23 2.25 6.15
N LYS A 94 -9.64 1.35 5.25
CA LYS A 94 -10.20 0.04 5.60
C LYS A 94 -9.13 -1.00 5.96
N GLY A 95 -7.84 -0.69 5.78
CA GLY A 95 -6.75 -1.60 6.09
C GLY A 95 -6.64 -1.92 7.58
N ASP A 96 -6.13 -3.11 7.89
CA ASP A 96 -5.92 -3.59 9.27
C ASP A 96 -4.72 -2.86 9.93
N PHE A 97 -5.03 -1.94 10.84
CA PHE A 97 -4.03 -1.20 11.59
C PHE A 97 -3.28 -2.09 12.58
N LEU A 98 -3.93 -3.10 13.18
CA LEU A 98 -3.26 -4.00 14.13
C LEU A 98 -2.20 -4.85 13.44
N ALA A 99 -2.47 -5.34 12.23
CA ALA A 99 -1.48 -6.05 11.43
C ALA A 99 -0.26 -5.17 11.12
N TYR A 100 -0.50 -3.90 10.73
CA TYR A 100 0.56 -2.92 10.52
C TYR A 100 1.36 -2.65 11.81
N PHE A 101 0.66 -2.38 12.92
CA PHE A 101 1.28 -2.05 14.20
C PHE A 101 2.09 -3.23 14.75
N LYS A 102 1.59 -4.47 14.62
CA LYS A 102 2.34 -5.67 15.02
C LYS A 102 3.66 -5.78 14.27
N ARG A 103 3.63 -5.65 12.94
CA ARG A 103 4.85 -5.69 12.11
C ARG A 103 5.85 -4.59 12.48
N LEU A 104 5.35 -3.40 12.84
CA LEU A 104 6.19 -2.30 13.30
C LEU A 104 6.80 -2.60 14.69
N ALA A 105 6.00 -3.09 15.62
CA ALA A 105 6.42 -3.41 16.98
C ALA A 105 7.47 -4.53 17.01
N ASP A 106 7.29 -5.58 16.21
CA ASP A 106 8.22 -6.72 16.09
C ASP A 106 9.60 -6.30 15.55
N LYS A 107 9.69 -5.18 14.82
CA LYS A 107 10.97 -4.61 14.32
C LYS A 107 11.64 -3.64 15.30
N LYS A 108 10.99 -3.29 16.40
CA LYS A 108 11.47 -2.26 17.33
C LYS A 108 12.09 -2.91 18.57
N ASN A 109 11.38 -2.90 19.69
CA ASN A 109 11.86 -3.44 20.95
C ASN A 109 10.68 -3.92 21.81
N SER A 110 10.99 -4.54 22.95
CA SER A 110 10.00 -5.10 23.87
C SER A 110 8.97 -4.07 24.36
N LYS A 111 9.34 -2.79 24.50
CA LYS A 111 8.38 -1.74 24.88
C LYS A 111 7.29 -1.58 23.83
N TRP A 112 7.66 -1.55 22.55
CA TRP A 112 6.69 -1.47 21.44
C TRP A 112 5.78 -2.69 21.40
N GLN A 113 6.32 -3.88 21.67
CA GLN A 113 5.51 -5.11 21.75
C GLN A 113 4.50 -5.05 22.91
N HIS A 114 4.89 -4.53 24.07
CA HIS A 114 3.95 -4.34 25.19
C HIS A 114 2.85 -3.32 24.85
N VAL A 115 3.20 -2.17 24.24
CA VAL A 115 2.19 -1.19 23.81
C VAL A 115 1.23 -1.82 22.80
N TYR A 116 1.73 -2.59 21.84
CA TYR A 116 0.88 -3.33 20.90
C TYR A 116 -0.07 -4.30 21.62
N MET A 117 0.39 -5.05 22.61
CA MET A 117 -0.46 -5.97 23.37
C MET A 117 -1.59 -5.24 24.12
N HIS A 118 -1.25 -4.11 24.76
CA HIS A 118 -2.24 -3.24 25.40
C HIS A 118 -3.25 -2.68 24.39
N PHE A 119 -2.77 -2.19 23.26
CA PHE A 119 -3.62 -1.62 22.21
C PHE A 119 -4.53 -2.66 21.57
N ARG A 120 -4.02 -3.86 21.28
CA ARG A 120 -4.80 -5.01 20.79
C ARG A 120 -5.90 -5.40 21.79
N THR A 121 -5.59 -5.37 23.08
CA THR A 121 -6.57 -5.68 24.14
C THR A 121 -7.65 -4.61 24.21
N PHE A 122 -7.25 -3.34 24.22
CA PHE A 122 -8.15 -2.18 24.20
C PHE A 122 -9.11 -2.18 23.00
N THR A 123 -8.60 -2.51 21.82
CA THR A 123 -9.37 -2.58 20.56
C THR A 123 -10.05 -3.93 20.33
N GLN A 124 -10.02 -4.85 21.31
CA GLN A 124 -10.63 -6.18 21.20
C GLN A 124 -10.16 -6.98 19.98
N GLY A 125 -8.91 -6.76 19.56
CA GLY A 125 -8.28 -7.48 18.46
C GLY A 125 -8.68 -7.02 17.06
N LYS A 126 -9.40 -5.90 16.90
CA LYS A 126 -9.72 -5.32 15.59
C LYS A 126 -9.59 -3.80 15.62
N CYS A 127 -8.84 -3.25 14.66
CA CYS A 127 -8.77 -1.81 14.45
C CYS A 127 -8.29 -1.54 13.02
N THR A 128 -9.00 -0.68 12.31
CA THR A 128 -8.67 -0.21 10.97
C THR A 128 -7.98 1.15 11.02
N PHE A 129 -7.31 1.55 9.93
CA PHE A 129 -6.69 2.87 9.86
C PHE A 129 -7.70 4.01 10.00
N GLY A 130 -8.92 3.85 9.49
CA GLY A 130 -9.98 4.86 9.58
C GLY A 130 -10.53 5.08 10.99
N GLU A 131 -10.32 4.11 11.90
CA GLU A 131 -10.70 4.24 13.31
C GLU A 131 -9.65 5.01 14.13
N ILE A 132 -8.43 5.17 13.61
CA ILE A 132 -7.37 5.92 14.28
C ILE A 132 -7.65 7.42 14.18
N ASN A 133 -8.19 7.99 15.25
CA ASN A 133 -8.46 9.41 15.39
C ASN A 133 -8.07 9.92 16.80
N VAL A 134 -8.22 11.23 17.01
CA VAL A 134 -7.84 11.89 18.27
C VAL A 134 -8.62 11.31 19.46
N ASP A 135 -9.91 11.01 19.29
CA ASP A 135 -10.73 10.40 20.33
C ASP A 135 -10.21 9.02 20.75
N LEU A 136 -9.93 8.14 19.78
CA LEU A 136 -9.38 6.81 20.06
C LEU A 136 -8.04 6.90 20.80
N CYS A 137 -7.16 7.82 20.40
CA CYS A 137 -5.88 8.06 21.06
C CYS A 137 -6.06 8.51 22.52
N ASN A 138 -7.02 9.40 22.78
CA ASN A 138 -7.33 9.87 24.13
C ASN A 138 -7.90 8.75 25.01
N ARG A 139 -8.85 7.96 24.50
CA ARG A 139 -9.40 6.79 25.21
C ARG A 139 -8.35 5.72 25.47
N PHE A 140 -7.41 5.50 24.52
CA PHE A 140 -6.31 4.58 24.75
C PHE A 140 -5.35 5.09 25.83
N ARG A 141 -5.06 6.40 25.85
CA ARG A 141 -4.28 7.03 26.93
C ARG A 141 -4.95 6.82 28.30
N GLU A 142 -6.26 7.04 28.39
CA GLU A 142 -7.02 6.81 29.63
C GLU A 142 -7.01 5.34 30.05
N TYR A 143 -7.17 4.42 29.10
CA TYR A 143 -7.03 2.98 29.34
C TYR A 143 -5.67 2.64 29.97
N LEU A 144 -4.57 3.20 29.45
CA LEU A 144 -3.23 2.91 29.98
C LEU A 144 -3.05 3.32 31.46
N LEU A 145 -3.75 4.37 31.92
CA LEU A 145 -3.70 4.81 33.33
C LEU A 145 -4.30 3.78 34.30
N THR A 146 -5.18 2.91 33.81
CA THR A 146 -5.89 1.90 34.62
C THR A 146 -5.54 0.46 34.25
N ALA A 147 -4.80 0.27 33.15
CA ALA A 147 -4.50 -1.04 32.61
C ALA A 147 -3.69 -1.89 33.59
N PRO A 148 -3.95 -3.20 33.68
CA PRO A 148 -3.14 -4.12 34.47
C PRO A 148 -1.78 -4.38 33.81
N GLN A 149 -0.74 -4.71 34.58
CA GLN A 149 0.54 -5.12 34.01
C GLN A 149 0.40 -6.42 33.20
N GLY A 150 1.22 -6.56 32.15
CA GLY A 150 1.19 -7.76 31.29
C GLY A 150 1.50 -9.06 32.03
N LEU A 151 2.47 -9.03 32.96
CA LEU A 151 2.90 -10.19 33.76
C LEU A 151 2.11 -10.32 35.07
N HIS A 152 1.95 -9.22 35.81
CA HIS A 152 1.26 -9.20 37.09
C HIS A 152 -0.11 -8.52 36.95
N LYS A 153 -1.09 -9.27 36.47
CA LYS A 153 -2.44 -8.74 36.17
C LYS A 153 -3.18 -8.14 37.37
N ASN A 154 -2.72 -8.42 38.59
CA ASN A 154 -3.26 -7.87 39.84
C ASN A 154 -2.69 -6.48 40.19
N ARG A 155 -1.72 -5.96 39.41
CA ARG A 155 -1.12 -4.64 39.60
C ARG A 155 -1.44 -3.75 38.41
N LYS A 156 -1.65 -2.46 38.69
CA LYS A 156 -1.77 -1.43 37.65
C LYS A 156 -0.42 -1.21 36.97
N LEU A 157 -0.48 -0.78 35.70
CA LEU A 157 0.69 -0.46 34.90
C LEU A 157 1.48 0.74 35.48
N HIS A 158 0.76 1.68 36.08
CA HIS A 158 1.28 2.85 36.79
C HIS A 158 1.15 2.70 38.30
#